data_AF-A0A537TE18-F1
#
_entry.id   AF-A0A537TE18-F1
#
_cell.length_a   1.000
_cell.length_b   1.000
_cell.length_c   1.000
_cell.angle_alpha   90.00
_cell.angle_beta   90.00
_cell.angle_gamma   90.00
#
_symmetry.space_group_name_H-M   'P 1'
#
loop_
_entity.id
_entity.type
_entity.pdbx_description
1 polymer ?
#
loop_
_entity_poly.entity_id
_entity_poly.type
_entity_poly.pdbx_seq_one_letter_code
_entity_poly.pdbx_strand_id
1 'polypeptide(L)'
;MALSLRDVQRDPIANRALNELMHQYTVAEEKSGLVLTKKAGDMKLFLHDLDDLRQLDFVRNQQMVREIERLRVRSSTIDQQRESWKVRALMAEAQLLEATAKASNNGGCQNVSDLRYASLKRYLAKRFHPDYAPGQGIEKIIRNEIFKEIWHEIERLDRGVSATRFATAQSSTAA
;
A
#
# COMPACT_ATOMS: atom_id res chain seq x y z
N MET A 1 32.93 42.60 -18.62
CA MET A 1 33.11 41.40 -19.47
C MET A 1 31.78 40.68 -19.49
N ALA A 2 31.38 40.13 -20.64
CA ALA A 2 30.16 39.32 -20.72
C ALA A 2 30.41 37.96 -20.06
N LEU A 3 29.41 37.43 -19.34
CA LEU A 3 29.47 36.11 -18.74
C LEU A 3 29.69 35.03 -19.81
N SER A 4 30.71 34.20 -19.65
CA SER A 4 30.95 33.03 -20.51
C SER A 4 30.53 31.73 -19.84
N LEU A 5 30.31 30.69 -20.63
CA LEU A 5 30.03 29.33 -20.15
C LEU A 5 31.19 28.81 -19.30
N ARG A 6 32.41 29.22 -19.62
CA ARG A 6 33.61 28.82 -18.89
C ARG A 6 33.63 29.41 -17.47
N ASP A 7 33.11 30.63 -17.30
CA ASP A 7 32.97 31.26 -15.98
C ASP A 7 31.93 30.50 -15.14
N VAL A 8 30.81 30.13 -15.75
CA VAL A 8 29.77 29.33 -15.09
C VAL A 8 30.28 27.96 -14.69
N GLN A 9 31.02 27.27 -15.57
CA GLN A 9 31.58 25.93 -15.29
C GLN A 9 32.60 25.93 -14.14
N ARG A 10 33.28 27.06 -13.89
CA ARG A 10 34.22 27.20 -12.77
C ARG A 10 33.53 27.43 -11.43
N ASP A 11 32.30 27.92 -11.43
CA ASP A 11 31.49 28.08 -10.23
C ASP A 11 30.60 26.84 -10.03
N PRO A 12 30.80 26.05 -8.96
CA PRO A 12 30.05 24.81 -8.78
C PRO A 12 28.55 25.03 -8.58
N ILE A 13 28.14 26.16 -7.99
CA ILE A 13 26.73 26.49 -7.73
C ILE A 13 26.08 26.92 -9.04
N ALA A 14 26.71 27.83 -9.78
CA ALA A 14 26.19 28.30 -11.05
C ALA A 14 26.17 27.17 -12.10
N ASN A 15 27.20 26.33 -12.15
CA ASN A 15 27.24 25.16 -13.04
C ASN A 15 26.10 24.19 -12.75
N ARG A 16 25.83 23.89 -11.48
CA ARG A 16 24.68 23.05 -11.09
C ARG A 16 23.36 23.67 -11.55
N ALA A 17 23.17 24.96 -11.27
CA ALA A 17 21.95 25.69 -11.65
C ALA A 17 21.74 25.67 -13.17
N LEU A 18 22.82 25.89 -13.94
CA LEU A 18 22.79 25.87 -15.39
C LEU A 18 22.45 24.47 -15.93
N ASN A 19 23.05 23.42 -15.39
CA ASN A 19 22.76 22.04 -15.81
C ASN A 19 21.29 21.67 -15.65
N GLU A 20 20.66 22.15 -14.58
CA GLU A 20 19.23 21.95 -14.33
C GLU A 20 18.36 22.69 -15.35
N LEU A 21 18.72 23.94 -15.67
CA LEU A 21 18.05 24.70 -16.73
C LEU A 21 18.22 24.03 -18.11
N MET A 22 19.37 23.42 -18.38
CA MET A 22 19.65 22.74 -19.66
C MET A 22 18.73 21.54 -19.95
N HIS A 23 17.98 21.04 -18.98
CA HIS A 23 16.92 20.06 -19.26
C HIS A 23 15.84 20.65 -20.18
N GLN A 24 15.45 21.90 -19.94
CA GLN A 24 14.36 22.58 -20.66
C GLN A 24 14.83 23.66 -21.63
N TYR A 25 16.08 24.09 -21.52
CA TYR A 25 16.66 25.17 -22.31
C TYR A 25 17.90 24.71 -23.08
N THR A 26 18.20 25.38 -24.19
CA THR A 26 19.48 25.34 -24.89
C THR A 26 20.25 26.62 -24.59
N VAL A 27 21.56 26.50 -24.35
CA VAL A 27 22.44 27.61 -23.95
C VAL A 27 23.24 28.08 -25.17
N ALA A 28 23.35 29.38 -25.37
CA ALA A 28 24.23 30.01 -26.35
C ALA A 28 25.02 31.15 -25.70
N GLU A 29 26.27 31.35 -26.11
CA GLU A 29 27.06 32.53 -25.74
C GLU A 29 26.80 33.65 -26.74
N GLU A 30 26.36 34.80 -26.24
CA GLU A 30 26.18 36.02 -27.04
C GLU A 30 27.07 37.16 -26.51
N LYS A 31 27.18 38.25 -27.27
CA LYS A 31 28.02 39.41 -26.91
C LYS A 31 27.65 40.02 -25.55
N SER A 32 26.40 39.84 -25.11
CA SER A 32 25.86 40.38 -23.86
C SER A 32 25.85 39.40 -22.68
N GLY A 33 26.27 38.14 -22.88
CA GLY A 33 26.25 37.10 -21.86
C GLY A 33 25.68 35.77 -22.36
N LEU A 34 25.19 34.93 -21.46
CA LEU A 34 24.56 33.67 -21.83
C LEU A 34 23.08 33.87 -22.13
N VAL A 35 22.61 33.27 -23.22
CA VAL A 35 21.20 33.28 -23.60
C VAL A 35 20.68 31.85 -23.58
N LEU A 36 19.62 31.63 -22.81
CA LEU A 36 18.94 30.35 -22.71
C LEU A 36 17.63 30.42 -23.48
N THR A 37 17.50 29.59 -24.51
CA THR A 37 16.27 29.49 -25.30
C THR A 37 15.51 28.24 -24.90
N LYS A 38 14.22 28.35 -24.61
CA LYS A 38 13.40 27.20 -24.20
C LYS A 38 13.30 26.22 -25.38
N LYS A 39 13.45 24.92 -25.12
CA LYS A 39 13.33 23.89 -26.17
C LYS A 39 11.92 23.80 -26.76
N ALA A 40 10.91 24.14 -25.96
CA ALA A 40 9.51 24.14 -26.35
C ALA A 40 8.94 25.57 -26.30
N GLY A 41 9.26 26.37 -27.32
CA GLY A 41 8.77 27.74 -27.52
C GLY A 41 9.88 28.79 -27.59
N ASP A 42 9.49 30.06 -27.62
CA ASP A 42 10.41 31.15 -27.96
C ASP A 42 10.89 31.97 -26.75
N MET A 43 10.62 31.47 -25.53
CA MET A 43 11.06 32.14 -24.30
C MET A 43 12.59 32.15 -24.22
N LYS A 44 13.16 33.34 -24.01
CA LYS A 44 14.59 33.55 -23.81
C LYS A 44 14.86 34.10 -22.42
N LEU A 45 15.84 33.52 -21.74
CA LEU A 45 16.40 34.04 -20.50
C LEU A 45 17.79 34.57 -20.80
N PHE A 46 18.10 35.74 -20.25
CA PHE A 46 19.40 36.37 -20.39
C PHE A 46 20.09 36.29 -19.03
N LEU A 47 21.30 35.73 -19.00
CA LEU A 47 22.14 35.67 -17.81
C LEU A 47 23.28 36.65 -18.01
N HIS A 48 23.33 37.67 -17.15
CA HIS A 48 24.31 38.74 -17.24
C HIS A 48 25.51 38.47 -16.33
N ASP A 49 25.29 37.76 -15.22
CA ASP A 49 26.33 37.42 -14.26
C ASP A 49 26.09 36.06 -13.58
N LEU A 50 27.03 35.67 -12.72
CA LEU A 50 26.94 34.42 -11.96
C LEU A 50 25.88 34.46 -10.86
N ASP A 51 25.52 35.65 -10.38
CA ASP A 51 24.58 35.81 -9.27
C ASP A 51 23.16 35.46 -9.69
N ASP A 52 22.78 35.70 -10.95
CA ASP A 52 21.52 35.22 -11.53
C ASP A 52 21.31 33.71 -11.29
N LEU A 53 22.34 32.91 -11.57
CA LEU A 53 22.31 31.45 -11.40
C LEU A 53 22.38 31.02 -9.93
N ARG A 54 23.19 31.71 -9.13
CA ARG A 54 23.30 31.44 -7.68
C ARG A 54 21.99 31.74 -6.96
N GLN A 55 21.31 32.84 -7.30
CA GLN A 55 20.01 33.19 -6.74
C GLN A 55 18.95 32.15 -7.11
N LEU A 56 18.92 31.69 -8.36
CA LEU A 56 18.03 30.63 -8.79
C LEU A 56 18.23 29.35 -7.97
N ASP A 57 19.48 28.91 -7.83
CA ASP A 57 19.83 27.73 -7.03
C ASP A 57 19.45 27.90 -5.56
N PHE A 58 19.70 29.08 -4.99
CA PHE A 58 19.34 29.40 -3.60
C PHE A 58 17.83 29.31 -3.37
N VAL A 59 17.02 29.96 -4.22
CA VAL A 59 15.55 29.93 -4.12
C VAL A 59 15.02 28.51 -4.27
N ARG A 60 15.55 27.75 -5.24
CA ARG A 60 15.17 26.34 -5.44
C ARG A 60 15.53 25.48 -4.24
N ASN A 61 16.74 25.62 -3.71
CA ASN A 61 17.19 24.87 -2.54
C ASN A 61 16.33 25.20 -1.31
N GLN A 62 15.96 26.47 -1.09
CA GLN A 62 15.03 26.83 -0.04
C GLN A 62 13.66 26.15 -0.19
N GLN A 63 13.12 26.10 -1.42
CA GLN A 63 11.86 25.41 -1.68
C GLN A 63 11.97 23.91 -1.40
N MET A 64 13.04 23.25 -1.86
CA MET A 64 13.27 21.83 -1.60
C MET A 64 13.40 21.53 -0.10
N VAL A 65 14.11 22.37 0.66
CA VAL A 65 14.24 22.21 2.11
C VAL A 65 12.89 22.32 2.81
N ARG A 66 12.06 23.30 2.42
CA ARG A 66 10.70 23.44 2.97
C ARG A 66 9.84 22.21 2.66
N GLU A 67 9.96 21.67 1.45
CA GLU A 67 9.22 20.48 1.06
C GLU A 67 9.68 19.23 1.80
N ILE A 68 10.99 19.03 1.97
CA ILE A 68 11.55 17.94 2.77
C ILE A 68 11.03 18.01 4.21
N GLU A 69 11.01 19.21 4.81
CA GLU A 69 10.52 19.36 6.18
C GLU A 69 9.02 19.08 6.27
N ARG A 70 8.23 19.57 5.31
CA ARG A 70 6.80 19.24 5.21
C ARG A 70 6.56 17.74 5.11
N LEU A 71 7.35 17.03 4.30
CA LEU A 71 7.24 15.58 4.13
C LEU A 71 7.65 14.83 5.39
N ARG A 72 8.69 15.28 6.11
CA ARG A 72 9.11 14.68 7.38
C ARG A 72 8.01 14.78 8.44
N VAL A 73 7.40 15.95 8.59
CA VAL A 73 6.27 16.15 9.51
C VAL A 73 5.07 15.26 9.15
N ARG A 74 4.77 15.12 7.86
CA ARG A 74 3.71 14.22 7.40
C ARG A 74 4.03 12.76 7.70
N SER A 75 5.27 12.34 7.47
CA SER A 75 5.73 10.97 7.75
C SER A 75 5.58 10.64 9.23
N SER A 76 6.10 11.51 10.11
CA SER A 76 6.00 11.28 11.56
C SER A 76 4.56 11.20 12.06
N THR A 77 3.67 12.01 11.49
CA THR A 77 2.23 11.97 11.80
C THR A 77 1.61 10.63 11.39
N ILE A 78 1.93 10.13 10.20
CA ILE A 78 1.43 8.84 9.71
C ILE A 78 1.95 7.69 10.59
N ASP A 79 3.22 7.73 10.98
CA ASP A 79 3.81 6.70 11.84
C ASP A 79 3.15 6.67 13.22
N GLN A 80 2.87 7.83 13.82
CA GLN A 80 2.14 7.94 15.07
C GLN A 80 0.70 7.41 14.96
N GLN A 81 0.00 7.76 13.88
CA GLN A 81 -1.36 7.26 13.63
C GLN A 81 -1.37 5.74 13.45
N ARG A 82 -0.39 5.21 12.71
CA ARG A 82 -0.22 3.77 12.51
C ARG A 82 0.00 3.04 13.82
N GLU A 83 0.88 3.53 14.69
CA GLU A 83 1.12 2.87 15.98
C GLU A 83 -0.11 2.97 16.89
N SER A 84 -0.81 4.11 16.91
CA SER A 84 -2.09 4.27 17.62
C SER A 84 -3.15 3.28 17.13
N TRP A 85 -3.29 3.06 15.82
CA TRP A 85 -4.22 2.08 15.28
C TRP A 85 -3.82 0.66 15.61
N LYS A 86 -2.51 0.34 15.56
CA LYS A 86 -2.00 -0.97 15.94
C LYS A 86 -2.32 -1.30 17.40
N VAL A 87 -2.07 -0.37 18.32
CA VAL A 87 -2.41 -0.56 19.75
C VAL A 87 -3.90 -0.79 19.92
N ARG A 88 -4.75 0.02 19.28
CA ARG A 88 -6.21 -0.15 19.35
C ARG A 88 -6.69 -1.48 18.78
N ALA A 89 -6.13 -1.92 17.66
CA ALA A 89 -6.46 -3.21 17.06
C ALA A 89 -6.09 -4.37 17.98
N LEU A 90 -4.87 -4.35 18.55
CA LEU A 90 -4.41 -5.38 19.49
C LEU A 90 -5.29 -5.44 20.75
N MET A 91 -5.69 -4.29 21.30
CA MET A 91 -6.62 -4.25 22.43
C MET A 91 -7.99 -4.84 22.07
N ALA A 92 -8.54 -4.50 20.90
CA ALA A 92 -9.81 -5.03 20.44
C ALA A 92 -9.74 -6.56 20.21
N GLU A 93 -8.64 -7.06 19.64
CA GLU A 93 -8.39 -8.49 19.48
C GLU A 93 -8.33 -9.21 20.83
N ALA A 94 -7.62 -8.64 21.81
CA ALA A 94 -7.53 -9.20 23.16
C ALA A 94 -8.90 -9.24 23.85
N GLN A 95 -9.70 -8.18 23.75
CA GLN A 95 -11.06 -8.13 24.30
C GLN A 95 -11.98 -9.16 23.65
N LEU A 96 -11.88 -9.37 22.33
CA LEU A 96 -12.64 -10.37 21.61
C LEU A 96 -12.25 -11.79 22.05
N LEU A 97 -10.95 -12.06 22.24
CA LEU A 97 -10.46 -13.33 22.78
C LEU A 97 -10.97 -13.58 24.20
N GLU A 98 -10.98 -12.55 25.06
CA GLU A 98 -11.51 -12.68 26.42
C GLU A 98 -13.03 -12.92 26.43
N ALA A 99 -13.79 -12.20 25.59
CA ALA A 99 -15.23 -12.36 25.47
C ALA A 99 -15.61 -13.75 24.94
N THR A 100 -14.88 -14.26 23.95
CA THR A 100 -15.09 -15.62 23.41
C THR A 100 -14.73 -16.70 24.43
N ALA A 101 -13.65 -16.52 25.20
CA ALA A 101 -13.30 -17.44 26.28
C ALA A 101 -14.37 -17.48 27.39
N LYS A 102 -14.91 -16.31 27.79
CA LYS A 102 -16.01 -16.22 28.78
C LYS A 102 -17.31 -16.83 28.26
N ALA A 103 -17.65 -16.61 26.98
CA ALA A 103 -18.81 -17.24 26.34
C ALA A 103 -18.66 -18.77 26.23
N SER A 104 -17.44 -19.27 25.97
CA SER A 104 -17.14 -20.71 25.93
C SER A 104 -17.29 -21.40 27.29
N ASN A 105 -17.06 -20.69 28.40
CA ASN A 105 -17.24 -21.25 29.74
C ASN A 105 -18.70 -21.30 30.22
N ASN A 106 -19.60 -20.52 29.61
CA ASN A 106 -21.02 -20.46 30.00
C ASN A 106 -21.99 -21.07 28.97
N GLY A 107 -21.51 -21.50 27.80
CA GLY A 107 -22.37 -21.89 26.68
C GLY A 107 -22.06 -23.27 26.14
N GLY A 108 -22.65 -24.29 26.75
CA GLY A 108 -23.10 -25.53 26.10
C GLY A 108 -22.03 -26.46 25.53
N CYS A 109 -22.11 -27.72 25.92
CA CYS A 109 -21.48 -28.85 25.24
C CYS A 109 -21.65 -28.75 23.70
N GLN A 110 -20.68 -28.14 23.00
CA GLN A 110 -20.58 -28.30 21.56
C GLN A 110 -20.16 -29.74 21.35
N ASN A 111 -21.06 -30.55 20.78
CA ASN A 111 -20.81 -31.95 20.52
C ASN A 111 -19.46 -32.09 19.82
N VAL A 112 -18.58 -32.95 20.35
CA VAL A 112 -17.22 -33.19 19.82
C VAL A 112 -17.25 -33.55 18.32
N SER A 113 -18.37 -34.06 17.81
CA SER A 113 -18.65 -34.25 16.38
C SER A 113 -18.59 -32.95 15.57
N ASP A 114 -19.16 -31.86 16.07
CA ASP A 114 -19.25 -30.57 15.37
C ASP A 114 -17.87 -29.91 15.27
N LEU A 115 -17.06 -30.01 16.32
CA LEU A 115 -15.68 -29.52 16.32
C LEU A 115 -14.80 -30.31 15.35
N ARG A 116 -14.96 -31.64 15.31
CA ARG A 116 -14.23 -32.51 14.35
C ARG A 116 -14.64 -32.21 12.91
N TYR A 117 -15.94 -32.04 12.66
CA TYR A 117 -16.47 -31.68 11.34
C TYR A 117 -15.98 -30.29 10.90
N ALA A 118 -16.05 -29.28 11.76
CA ALA A 118 -15.57 -27.93 11.46
C ALA A 118 -14.05 -27.92 11.20
N SER A 119 -13.28 -28.71 11.95
CA SER A 119 -11.83 -28.87 11.73
C SER A 119 -11.51 -29.51 10.38
N LEU A 120 -12.25 -30.56 9.99
CA LEU A 120 -12.10 -31.21 8.69
C LEU A 120 -12.47 -30.26 7.54
N LYS A 121 -13.60 -29.56 7.65
CA LYS A 121 -14.04 -28.56 6.66
C LYS A 121 -12.98 -27.47 6.47
N ARG A 122 -12.41 -26.96 7.57
CA ARG A 122 -11.34 -25.95 7.53
C ARG A 122 -10.07 -26.48 6.88
N TYR A 123 -9.69 -27.72 7.15
CA TYR A 123 -8.52 -28.36 6.54
C TYR A 123 -8.68 -28.48 5.01
N LEU A 124 -9.85 -28.93 4.56
CA LEU A 124 -10.17 -29.08 3.14
C LEU A 124 -10.16 -27.73 2.40
N ALA A 125 -10.78 -26.69 2.98
CA ALA A 125 -10.72 -25.34 2.43
C ALA A 125 -9.26 -24.87 2.28
N LYS A 126 -8.43 -25.00 3.31
CA LYS A 126 -7.04 -24.54 3.24
C LYS A 126 -6.21 -25.26 2.17
N ARG A 127 -6.47 -26.55 1.92
CA ARG A 127 -5.66 -27.39 1.01
C ARG A 127 -6.11 -27.37 -0.45
N PHE A 128 -7.38 -27.12 -0.70
CA PHE A 128 -7.98 -27.31 -2.02
C PHE A 128 -8.68 -26.05 -2.56
N HIS A 129 -8.79 -24.97 -1.78
CA HIS A 129 -9.42 -23.73 -2.26
C HIS A 129 -8.65 -23.15 -3.46
N PRO A 130 -9.35 -22.73 -4.54
CA PRO A 130 -8.73 -22.28 -5.79
C PRO A 130 -7.78 -21.10 -5.62
N ASP A 131 -8.03 -20.23 -4.62
CA ASP A 131 -7.19 -19.06 -4.32
C ASP A 131 -5.92 -19.38 -3.52
N TYR A 132 -5.85 -20.58 -2.90
CA TYR A 132 -4.75 -20.97 -2.00
C TYR A 132 -3.98 -22.20 -2.47
N ALA A 133 -4.41 -22.87 -3.55
CA ALA A 133 -3.81 -24.12 -4.02
C ALA A 133 -2.41 -23.88 -4.64
N PRO A 134 -1.32 -24.36 -4.02
CA PRO A 134 -0.03 -24.42 -4.69
C PRO A 134 -0.05 -25.57 -5.71
N GLY A 135 0.18 -25.25 -6.98
CA GLY A 135 0.21 -26.20 -8.09
C GLY A 135 0.13 -25.47 -9.44
N GLN A 136 0.86 -25.93 -10.45
CA GLN A 136 0.83 -25.38 -11.81
C GLN A 136 0.29 -26.44 -12.79
N GLY A 137 -0.46 -26.01 -13.81
CA GLY A 137 -0.98 -26.91 -14.84
C GLY A 137 -2.12 -27.82 -14.38
N ILE A 138 -2.05 -29.10 -14.73
CA ILE A 138 -3.15 -30.08 -14.56
C ILE A 138 -3.51 -30.36 -13.11
N GLU A 139 -2.55 -30.24 -12.19
CA GLU A 139 -2.79 -30.43 -10.76
C GLU A 139 -3.78 -29.38 -10.21
N LYS A 140 -3.69 -28.14 -10.70
CA LYS A 140 -4.62 -27.07 -10.30
C LYS A 140 -6.04 -27.37 -10.77
N ILE A 141 -6.18 -27.94 -11.97
CA ILE A 141 -7.47 -28.34 -12.54
C ILE A 141 -8.08 -29.46 -11.69
N ILE A 142 -7.31 -30.51 -11.40
CA ILE A 142 -7.78 -31.66 -10.61
C ILE A 142 -8.17 -31.21 -9.18
N ARG A 143 -7.35 -30.38 -8.51
CA ARG A 143 -7.66 -29.85 -7.17
C ARG A 143 -8.93 -29.00 -7.16
N ASN A 144 -9.14 -28.19 -8.20
CA ASN A 144 -10.32 -27.35 -8.34
C ASN A 144 -11.60 -28.17 -8.53
N GLU A 145 -11.55 -29.21 -9.36
CA GLU A 145 -12.70 -30.10 -9.56
C GLU A 145 -13.03 -30.91 -8.29
N ILE A 146 -12.00 -31.43 -7.60
CA ILE A 146 -12.17 -32.09 -6.30
C ILE A 146 -12.80 -31.12 -5.27
N PHE A 147 -12.36 -29.86 -5.26
CA PHE A 147 -12.90 -28.87 -4.34
C PHE A 147 -14.38 -28.60 -4.61
N LYS A 148 -14.79 -28.40 -5.87
CA LYS A 148 -16.21 -28.15 -6.22
C LYS A 148 -17.11 -29.30 -5.80
N GLU A 149 -16.72 -30.53 -6.10
CA GLU A 149 -17.51 -31.74 -5.78
C GLU A 149 -17.69 -31.88 -4.26
N ILE A 150 -16.59 -31.83 -3.51
CA ILE A 150 -16.61 -32.00 -2.05
C ILE A 150 -17.32 -30.81 -1.37
N TRP A 151 -17.09 -29.58 -1.84
CA TRP A 151 -17.66 -28.39 -1.22
C TRP A 151 -19.18 -28.31 -1.39
N HIS A 152 -19.69 -28.68 -2.57
CA HIS A 152 -21.13 -28.77 -2.81
C HIS A 152 -21.80 -29.76 -1.82
N GLU A 153 -21.17 -30.89 -1.57
CA GLU A 153 -21.68 -31.91 -0.64
C GLU A 153 -21.62 -31.45 0.83
N ILE A 154 -20.55 -30.75 1.23
CA ILE A 154 -20.44 -30.11 2.55
C ILE A 154 -21.57 -29.08 2.74
N GLU A 155 -21.85 -28.24 1.74
CA GLU A 155 -22.94 -27.27 1.81
C GLU A 155 -24.31 -27.93 1.86
N ARG A 156 -24.50 -29.08 1.21
CA ARG A 156 -25.72 -29.87 1.29
C ARG A 156 -25.94 -30.42 2.70
N LEU A 157 -24.89 -30.97 3.31
CA LEU A 157 -24.92 -31.48 4.69
C LEU A 157 -25.19 -30.36 5.70
N ASP A 158 -24.56 -29.20 5.54
CA ASP A 158 -24.79 -28.04 6.41
C ASP A 158 -26.24 -27.56 6.36
N ARG A 159 -26.82 -27.47 5.15
CA ARG A 159 -28.24 -27.11 4.96
C ARG A 159 -29.19 -28.13 5.60
N GLY A 160 -28.89 -29.43 5.48
CA GLY A 160 -29.67 -30.48 6.13
C GLY A 160 -29.60 -30.45 7.66
N VAL A 161 -28.42 -30.19 8.21
CA VAL A 161 -28.21 -30.05 9.67
C VAL A 161 -28.93 -28.80 10.21
N SER A 162 -28.89 -27.68 9.50
CA SER A 162 -29.66 -26.49 9.85
C SER A 162 -31.16 -26.77 9.86
N ALA A 163 -31.73 -27.37 8.81
CA ALA A 163 -33.16 -27.70 8.75
C ALA A 163 -33.61 -28.65 9.87
N THR A 164 -32.78 -29.63 10.22
CA THR A 164 -33.08 -30.60 11.29
C THR A 164 -33.03 -29.93 12.66
N ARG A 165 -32.03 -29.07 12.93
CA ARG A 165 -31.94 -28.30 14.19
C ARG A 165 -33.10 -27.34 14.38
N PHE A 166 -33.58 -26.70 13.32
CA PHE A 166 -34.76 -25.83 13.38
C PHE A 166 -36.05 -26.62 13.67
N ALA A 167 -36.20 -27.83 13.12
CA ALA A 167 -37.35 -28.70 13.41
C ALA A 167 -37.35 -29.23 14.86
N THR A 168 -36.19 -29.66 15.39
CA THR A 168 -36.07 -30.13 16.78
C THR A 168 -36.29 -29.00 17.79
N ALA A 169 -35.87 -27.77 17.47
CA ALA A 169 -36.13 -26.60 18.31
C ALA A 169 -37.64 -26.25 18.37
N GLN A 170 -38.36 -26.37 17.25
CA GLN A 170 -39.81 -26.11 17.21
C GLN A 170 -40.62 -27.16 17.99
N SER A 171 -40.30 -28.45 17.89
CA SER A 171 -40.99 -29.49 18.68
C SER A 171 -40.75 -29.39 20.19
N SER A 172 -39.59 -28.88 20.61
CA SER A 172 -39.27 -28.66 22.03
C SER A 172 -40.07 -27.51 22.66
N THR A 173 -40.74 -26.68 21.86
CA THR A 173 -41.50 -25.51 22.34
C THR A 173 -43.01 -25.79 22.42
N ALA A 174 -43.46 -26.99 22.03
CA ALA A 174 -44.87 -27.38 21.96
C ALA A 174 -45.25 -28.54 22.90
N ALA A 175 -44.43 -28.85 23.90
CA ALA A 175 -44.70 -29.86 24.94
C ALA A 175 -44.80 -29.22 26.32
#